data_AF-A0A120FPU4-F1
#
_entry.id   AF-A0A120FPU4-F1
#
_cell.length_a   1.000
_cell.length_b   1.000
_cell.length_c   1.000
_cell.angle_alpha   90.00
_cell.angle_beta   90.00
_cell.angle_gamma   90.00
#
_symmetry.space_group_name_H-M   'P 1'
#
loop_
_entity.id
_entity.type
_entity.pdbx_description
1 polymer ?
#
loop_
_entity_poly.entity_id
_entity_poly.type
_entity_poly.pdbx_seq_one_letter_code
_entity_poly.pdbx_strand_id
1 'polypeptide(L)'
;MAGVDGQTIGAFEADLGRNLYRIWNRMSLGSYFPATGACRSNSEKEWGPTDIGCATVSDRIAKLVVKQLIEQELDQSFLSDSYGYSNGATTDAVSYEAAHASPQLLLRSKL
;
A
#
# COMPACT_ATOMS: atom_id res chain seq x y z
N MET A 1 -3.13 -10.15 8.21
CA MET A 1 -3.36 -11.08 7.08
C MET A 1 -2.05 -11.69 6.64
N ALA A 2 -2.05 -13.01 6.45
CA ALA A 2 -0.95 -13.74 5.84
C ALA A 2 -0.90 -13.49 4.32
N GLY A 3 0.26 -13.67 3.71
CA GLY A 3 0.40 -13.63 2.24
C GLY A 3 0.02 -14.96 1.59
N VAL A 4 0.41 -15.13 0.33
CA VAL A 4 0.20 -16.39 -0.42
C VAL A 4 0.86 -17.61 0.25
N ASP A 5 1.89 -17.38 1.06
CA ASP A 5 2.61 -18.41 1.82
C ASP A 5 1.92 -18.79 3.14
N GLY A 6 0.79 -18.17 3.49
CA GLY A 6 0.09 -18.41 4.75
C GLY A 6 0.85 -17.94 5.99
N GLN A 7 2.01 -17.29 5.84
CA GLN A 7 2.82 -16.83 6.97
C GLN A 7 2.20 -15.59 7.61
N THR A 8 1.87 -15.69 8.90
CA THR A 8 1.43 -14.55 9.71
C THR A 8 2.63 -13.73 10.19
N ILE A 9 2.39 -12.49 10.64
CA ILE A 9 3.44 -11.64 11.21
C ILE A 9 4.07 -12.31 12.45
N GLY A 10 3.25 -12.85 13.36
CA GLY A 10 3.77 -13.55 14.55
C GLY A 10 4.63 -14.77 14.20
N ALA A 11 4.26 -15.53 13.16
CA ALA A 11 5.08 -16.65 12.69
C ALA A 11 6.41 -16.19 12.04
N PHE A 12 6.42 -15.02 11.41
CA PHE A 12 7.63 -14.40 10.89
C PHE A 12 8.55 -13.89 12.01
N GLU A 13 7.98 -13.28 13.05
CA GLU A 13 8.71 -12.71 14.19
C GLU A 13 9.35 -13.77 15.09
N ALA A 14 8.83 -14.99 15.11
CA ALA A 14 9.37 -16.11 15.88
C ALA A 14 10.86 -16.42 15.56
N ASP A 15 11.32 -16.10 14.35
CA ASP A 15 12.74 -16.15 13.96
C ASP A 15 13.13 -14.90 13.15
N LEU A 16 12.93 -13.74 13.78
CA LEU A 16 13.08 -12.43 13.14
C LEU A 16 14.46 -12.25 12.48
N GLY A 17 15.54 -12.55 13.20
CA GLY A 17 16.89 -12.32 12.71
C GLY A 17 17.21 -13.13 11.45
N ARG A 18 16.85 -14.43 11.44
CA ARG A 18 17.05 -15.28 10.26
C ARG A 18 16.18 -14.83 9.09
N ASN A 19 14.92 -14.48 9.34
CA ASN A 19 14.01 -14.06 8.29
C ASN A 19 14.45 -12.75 7.65
N LEU A 20 14.87 -11.76 8.45
CA LEU A 20 15.43 -10.50 7.94
C LEU A 20 16.75 -10.71 7.19
N TYR A 21 17.64 -11.57 7.70
CA TYR A 21 18.89 -11.89 7.01
C TYR A 21 18.64 -12.49 5.62
N ARG A 22 17.64 -13.38 5.48
CA ARG A 22 17.28 -13.96 4.18
C ARG A 22 16.81 -12.89 3.19
N ILE A 23 16.01 -11.93 3.64
CA ILE A 23 15.54 -10.82 2.80
C ILE A 23 16.72 -9.95 2.38
N TRP A 24 17.52 -9.49 3.35
CA TRP A 24 18.69 -8.64 3.10
C TRP A 24 19.67 -9.31 2.13
N ASN A 25 20.05 -10.56 2.38
CA ASN A 25 20.98 -11.28 1.53
C ASN A 25 20.46 -11.42 0.09
N ARG A 26 19.16 -11.69 -0.08
CA ARG A 26 18.54 -11.78 -1.41
C ARG A 26 18.51 -10.42 -2.12
N MET A 27 18.13 -9.35 -1.43
CA MET A 27 18.07 -8.00 -2.01
C MET A 27 19.46 -7.47 -2.35
N SER A 28 20.43 -7.61 -1.45
CA SER A 28 21.81 -7.14 -1.65
C SER A 28 22.55 -7.91 -2.74
N LEU A 29 22.22 -9.18 -2.95
CA LEU A 29 22.79 -10.00 -4.03
C LEU A 29 22.00 -9.92 -5.34
N GLY A 30 20.93 -9.11 -5.42
CA GLY A 30 20.07 -9.02 -6.61
C GLY A 30 19.31 -10.31 -6.95
N SER A 31 19.12 -11.19 -5.98
CA SER A 31 18.44 -12.50 -6.13
C SER A 31 17.07 -12.54 -5.44
N TYR A 32 16.50 -11.38 -5.14
CA TYR A 32 15.17 -11.27 -4.57
C TYR A 32 14.09 -11.40 -5.65
N PHE A 33 13.25 -12.43 -5.54
CA PHE A 33 12.09 -12.63 -6.40
C PHE A 33 10.83 -12.61 -5.55
N PRO A 34 9.89 -11.66 -5.78
CA PRO A 34 8.68 -11.57 -4.98
C PRO A 34 7.75 -12.75 -5.25
N ALA A 35 7.02 -13.20 -4.23
CA ALA A 35 6.04 -14.25 -4.41
C ALA A 35 4.80 -13.69 -5.12
N THR A 36 4.42 -14.29 -6.24
CA THR A 36 3.23 -13.91 -7.01
C THR A 36 2.04 -14.73 -6.55
N GLY A 37 1.00 -14.06 -6.04
CA GLY A 37 -0.24 -14.74 -5.64
C GLY A 37 -1.41 -13.77 -5.39
N ALA A 38 -2.61 -14.23 -5.74
CA ALA A 38 -3.85 -13.55 -5.41
C ALA A 38 -4.51 -14.22 -4.18
N CYS A 39 -5.05 -13.43 -3.27
CA CYS A 39 -6.01 -13.91 -2.28
C CYS A 39 -7.41 -13.45 -2.65
N ARG A 40 -8.43 -14.22 -2.27
CA ARG A 40 -9.81 -13.74 -2.26
C ARG A 40 -9.98 -12.68 -1.18
N SER A 41 -10.61 -11.55 -1.49
CA SER A 41 -11.07 -10.65 -0.43
C SER A 41 -12.23 -11.28 0.34
N ASN A 42 -12.18 -11.18 1.66
CA ASN A 42 -13.29 -11.54 2.55
C ASN A 42 -14.20 -10.35 2.84
N SER A 43 -13.98 -9.20 2.18
CA SER A 43 -14.81 -8.00 2.35
C SER A 43 -16.11 -8.18 1.60
N GLU A 44 -17.24 -8.05 2.28
CA GLU A 44 -18.53 -7.88 1.63
C GLU A 44 -18.54 -6.52 0.90
N LYS A 45 -18.51 -6.56 -0.43
CA LYS A 45 -18.70 -5.40 -1.30
C LYS A 45 -20.02 -5.60 -2.06
N GLU A 46 -20.70 -4.52 -2.45
CA GLU A 46 -21.91 -4.60 -3.29
C GLU A 46 -21.71 -5.46 -4.55
N TRP A 47 -20.50 -5.41 -5.12
CA TRP A 47 -20.13 -6.11 -6.35
C TRP A 47 -19.54 -7.51 -6.11
N GLY A 48 -19.63 -8.03 -4.88
CA GLY A 48 -19.12 -9.33 -4.50
C GLY A 48 -17.61 -9.40 -4.22
N PRO A 49 -17.11 -10.57 -3.79
CA PRO A 49 -15.71 -10.76 -3.45
C PRO A 49 -14.82 -10.65 -4.69
N THR A 50 -13.74 -9.87 -4.57
CA THR A 50 -12.75 -9.66 -5.64
C THR A 50 -11.43 -10.33 -5.25
N ASP A 51 -10.68 -10.81 -6.24
CA ASP A 51 -9.32 -11.25 -5.98
C ASP A 51 -8.40 -10.03 -5.78
N ILE A 52 -7.59 -10.05 -4.73
CA ILE A 52 -6.65 -8.99 -4.34
C ILE A 52 -5.24 -9.57 -4.34
N GLY A 53 -4.26 -8.78 -4.80
CA GLY A 53 -2.85 -9.15 -4.68
C GLY A 53 -2.41 -9.26 -3.23
N CYS A 54 -1.94 -10.45 -2.82
CA CYS A 54 -1.51 -10.74 -1.47
C CYS A 54 0.02 -10.87 -1.40
N ALA A 55 0.68 -9.88 -0.83
CA ALA A 55 2.11 -9.92 -0.59
C ALA A 55 2.45 -10.74 0.67
N THR A 56 3.52 -11.53 0.62
CA THR A 56 4.09 -12.19 1.81
C THR A 56 4.59 -11.16 2.82
N VAL A 57 4.91 -11.58 4.05
CA VAL A 57 5.55 -10.67 5.02
C VAL A 57 6.88 -10.15 4.45
N SER A 58 7.66 -11.04 3.82
CA SER A 58 8.93 -10.69 3.17
C SER A 58 8.76 -9.63 2.08
N ASP A 59 7.77 -9.80 1.20
CA ASP A 59 7.50 -8.87 0.09
C ASP A 59 7.07 -7.50 0.57
N ARG A 60 6.30 -7.45 1.66
CA ARG A 60 5.89 -6.17 2.27
C ARG A 60 7.09 -5.43 2.85
N ILE A 61 8.00 -6.13 3.52
CA ILE A 61 9.24 -5.55 4.05
C ILE A 61 10.12 -5.05 2.90
N ALA A 62 10.37 -5.89 1.90
CA ALA A 62 11.19 -5.53 0.74
C ALA A 62 10.61 -4.31 0.00
N LYS A 63 9.30 -4.31 -0.25
CA LYS A 63 8.60 -3.18 -0.88
C LYS A 63 8.71 -1.91 -0.04
N LEU A 64 8.57 -2.00 1.27
CA LEU A 64 8.67 -0.85 2.16
C LEU A 64 10.09 -0.25 2.18
N VAL A 65 11.13 -1.10 2.19
CA VAL A 65 12.52 -0.64 2.12
C VAL A 65 12.78 0.09 0.81
N VAL A 66 12.34 -0.47 -0.33
CA VAL A 66 12.49 0.19 -1.64
C VAL A 66 11.72 1.51 -1.66
N LYS A 67 10.47 1.50 -1.19
CA LYS A 67 9.60 2.68 -1.07
C LYS A 67 10.32 3.81 -0.32
N GLN A 68 10.86 3.53 0.87
CA GLN A 68 11.57 4.52 1.69
C GLN A 68 12.80 5.13 1.01
N LEU A 69 13.48 4.37 0.16
CA LEU A 69 14.65 4.85 -0.57
C LEU A 69 14.27 5.75 -1.75
N ILE A 70 13.24 5.35 -2.51
CA ILE A 70 12.88 6.07 -3.75
C ILE A 70 11.95 7.26 -3.52
N GLU A 71 11.11 7.22 -2.48
CA GLU A 71 10.09 8.25 -2.27
C GLU A 71 10.67 9.64 -2.01
N GLN A 72 11.85 9.73 -1.39
CA GLN A 72 12.49 11.02 -1.14
C GLN A 72 12.75 11.83 -2.42
N GLU A 73 13.06 11.13 -3.51
CA GLU A 73 13.29 11.72 -4.83
C GLU A 73 12.01 11.73 -5.67
N LEU A 74 11.24 10.64 -5.63
CA LEU A 74 10.04 10.47 -6.44
C LEU A 74 8.95 11.46 -6.06
N ASP A 75 8.80 11.77 -4.77
CA ASP A 75 7.74 12.66 -4.30
C ASP A 75 7.83 14.06 -4.89
N GLN A 76 9.05 14.55 -5.12
CA GLN A 76 9.32 15.86 -5.69
C GLN A 76 8.90 15.95 -7.17
N SER A 77 8.72 14.80 -7.83
CA SER A 77 8.35 14.71 -9.24
C SER A 77 6.84 14.62 -9.45
N PHE A 78 6.04 14.45 -8.38
CA PHE A 78 4.58 14.44 -8.51
C PHE A 78 4.04 15.85 -8.81
N LEU A 79 3.00 15.89 -9.64
CA LEU A 79 2.22 17.11 -9.86
C LEU A 79 1.51 17.51 -8.57
N SER A 80 1.31 18.81 -8.37
CA SER A 80 0.57 19.35 -7.21
C SER A 80 -0.85 18.81 -7.07
N ASP A 81 -1.46 18.36 -8.18
CA ASP A 81 -2.82 17.83 -8.22
C ASP A 81 -2.85 16.28 -8.14
N SER A 82 -1.76 15.66 -7.68
CA SER A 82 -1.65 14.21 -7.51
C SER A 82 -1.90 13.79 -6.07
N TYR A 83 -3.06 13.16 -5.82
CA TYR A 83 -3.53 12.84 -4.45
C TYR A 83 -3.59 11.35 -4.11
N GLY A 84 -3.16 10.46 -5.00
CA GLY A 84 -3.32 9.02 -4.76
C GLY A 84 -2.33 8.44 -3.75
N TYR A 85 -1.09 8.92 -3.78
CA TYR A 85 0.05 8.21 -3.18
C TYR A 85 1.22 9.10 -2.74
N SER A 86 1.13 10.43 -2.87
CA SER A 86 2.17 11.36 -2.43
C SER A 86 2.06 11.64 -0.92
N ASN A 87 3.18 12.02 -0.31
CA ASN A 87 3.22 12.44 1.08
C ASN A 87 2.43 13.76 1.28
N GLY A 88 1.23 13.69 1.88
CA GLY A 88 0.36 14.85 2.16
C GLY A 88 -0.93 14.92 1.32
N ALA A 89 -1.05 14.09 0.29
CA ALA A 89 -2.15 14.08 -0.67
C ALA A 89 -3.59 14.12 -0.12
N THR A 90 -3.88 13.40 0.97
CA THR A 90 -5.26 13.13 1.39
C THR A 90 -5.92 14.34 2.06
N THR A 91 -5.17 15.21 2.73
CA THR A 91 -5.71 16.47 3.27
C THR A 91 -5.97 17.48 2.18
N ASP A 92 -5.14 17.46 1.14
CA ASP A 92 -5.14 18.46 0.08
C ASP A 92 -6.26 18.18 -0.92
N ALA A 93 -6.55 16.91 -1.23
CA ALA A 93 -7.70 16.54 -2.07
C ALA A 93 -9.03 16.99 -1.47
N VAL A 94 -9.25 16.73 -0.18
CA VAL A 94 -10.47 17.12 0.52
C VAL A 94 -10.59 18.63 0.61
N SER A 95 -9.47 19.33 0.78
CA SER A 95 -9.41 20.79 0.80
C SER A 95 -9.66 21.40 -0.58
N TYR A 96 -9.13 20.81 -1.65
CA TYR A 96 -9.34 21.23 -3.04
C TYR A 96 -10.81 21.03 -3.45
N GLU A 97 -11.40 19.89 -3.10
CA GLU A 97 -12.82 19.60 -3.34
C GLU A 97 -13.72 20.55 -2.53
N ALA A 98 -13.37 20.86 -1.28
CA ALA A 98 -14.10 21.84 -0.46
C ALA A 98 -14.00 23.28 -1.01
N ALA A 99 -12.86 23.67 -1.58
CA ALA A 99 -12.65 25.01 -2.16
C ALA A 99 -13.32 25.19 -3.54
N HIS A 100 -13.54 24.10 -4.28
CA HIS A 100 -14.12 24.11 -5.62
C HIS A 100 -15.52 23.46 -5.71
N ALA A 101 -16.09 23.07 -4.57
CA ALA A 101 -17.47 22.60 -4.48
C ALA A 101 -18.43 23.71 -4.97
N SER A 102 -19.10 23.46 -6.10
CA SER A 102 -20.11 24.37 -6.62
C SER A 102 -21.23 24.59 -5.58
N PRO A 103 -21.71 25.84 -5.36
CA PRO A 103 -22.73 26.17 -4.35
C PRO A 103 -24.04 25.37 -4.46
N GLN A 104 -24.28 24.74 -5.61
CA GLN A 104 -25.50 24.00 -5.94
C GLN A 104 -25.63 22.65 -5.20
N LEU A 105 -24.54 22.07 -4.67
CA LEU A 105 -24.57 20.78 -3.98
C LEU A 105 -24.90 20.87 -2.48
N LEU A 106 -24.84 22.07 -1.89
CA LEU A 106 -25.20 22.30 -0.47
C LEU A 106 -26.72 22.36 -0.23
N LEU A 107 -27.53 22.50 -1.29
CA LEU A 107 -28.99 22.59 -1.19
C LEU A 107 -29.70 21.23 -1.04
N ARG A 108 -29.00 20.10 -1.24
CA ARG A 108 -29.57 18.75 -1.10
C ARG A 108 -29.46 18.13 0.30
N SER A 109 -29.01 18.89 1.30
CA SER A 109 -28.93 18.43 2.71
C SER A 109 -30.01 19.04 3.62
N LYS A 110 -30.93 19.85 3.08
CA LYS A 110 -32.11 20.36 3.78
C LYS A 110 -33.40 20.12 2.98
N LEU A 111 -33.72 18.86 2.74
CA LEU A 111 -35.08 18.37 2.49
C LEU A 111 -35.22 17.00 3.17
#